data_AF-A0A3A5AQ46-F1
#
_entry.id   AF-A0A3A5AQ46-F1
#
_cell.length_a   1.000
_cell.length_b   1.000
_cell.length_c   1.000
_cell.angle_alpha   90.00
_cell.angle_beta   90.00
_cell.angle_gamma   90.00
#
_symmetry.space_group_name_H-M   'P 1'
#
loop_
_entity.id
_entity.type
_entity.pdbx_description
1 polymer ?
#
loop_
_entity_poly.entity_id
_entity_poly.type
_entity_poly.pdbx_seq_one_letter_code
_entity_poly.pdbx_strand_id
1 'polypeptide(L)'
;PANTFILRVKAGALFPEKFYLDCFDKGIAGIIIMSCGVETPYHGAYEALAKRIDRVYGLMKERGLDIRRLRLTSICTVCTRAFINEVKQMHELVSQLGLPGNERPAAAGEGQA
;
A
#
# COMPACT_ATOMS: atom_id res chain seq x y z
N PRO A 1 -0.64 -15.91 1.62
CA PRO A 1 -1.31 -16.44 0.42
C PRO A 1 -0.31 -16.53 -0.74
N ALA A 2 -0.45 -17.46 -1.69
CA ALA A 2 0.53 -17.65 -2.77
C ALA A 2 0.46 -16.56 -3.87
N ASN A 3 -0.50 -15.64 -3.78
CA ASN A 3 -0.71 -14.54 -4.74
C ASN A 3 0.06 -13.25 -4.36
N THR A 4 1.04 -13.36 -3.46
CA THR A 4 1.81 -12.22 -2.94
C THR A 4 3.22 -12.24 -3.50
N PHE A 5 3.66 -11.11 -4.07
CA PHE A 5 5.01 -10.93 -4.59
C PHE A 5 5.73 -9.86 -3.77
N ILE A 6 7.00 -10.10 -3.46
CA ILE A 6 7.81 -9.20 -2.63
C ILE A 6 8.86 -8.53 -3.50
N LEU A 7 8.81 -7.20 -3.56
CA LEU A 7 9.86 -6.39 -4.18
C LEU A 7 10.78 -5.83 -3.10
N ARG A 8 12.02 -6.33 -3.03
CA ARG A 8 13.02 -5.85 -2.08
C ARG A 8 13.65 -4.57 -2.60
N VAL A 9 13.59 -3.51 -1.81
CA VAL A 9 14.24 -2.23 -2.10
C VAL A 9 14.93 -1.67 -0.86
N LYS A 10 15.86 -0.74 -1.06
CA LYS A 10 16.54 -0.05 0.03
C LYS A 10 15.58 0.83 0.84
N ALA A 11 14.69 1.54 0.17
CA ALA A 11 13.68 2.39 0.81
C ALA A 11 12.43 2.49 -0.09
N GLY A 12 11.24 2.48 0.52
CA GLY A 12 9.98 2.68 -0.21
C GLY A 12 9.91 4.04 -0.92
N ALA A 13 10.63 5.05 -0.42
CA ALA A 13 10.71 6.39 -1.00
C ALA A 13 11.35 6.45 -2.41
N LEU A 14 11.89 5.33 -2.92
CA LEU A 14 12.42 5.26 -4.29
C LEU A 14 11.32 5.24 -5.36
N PHE A 15 10.11 4.79 -5.01
CA PHE A 15 9.03 4.65 -5.98
C PHE A 15 8.27 5.96 -6.17
N PRO A 16 8.16 6.50 -7.39
CA PRO A 16 7.34 7.69 -7.66
C PRO A 16 5.85 7.36 -7.51
N GLU A 17 4.99 8.38 -7.38
CA GLU A 17 3.53 8.24 -7.28
C GLU A 17 2.96 7.40 -8.44
N LYS A 18 3.48 7.62 -9.64
CA LYS A 18 3.11 6.90 -10.87
C LYS A 18 3.26 5.39 -10.74
N PHE A 19 4.27 4.91 -10.00
CA PHE A 19 4.51 3.49 -9.82
C PHE A 19 3.29 2.77 -9.22
N TYR A 20 2.69 3.34 -8.17
CA TYR A 20 1.54 2.75 -7.49
C TYR A 20 0.31 2.70 -8.40
N LEU A 21 0.07 3.78 -9.15
CA LEU A 21 -1.05 3.88 -10.07
C LEU A 21 -0.90 2.90 -11.25
N ASP A 22 0.31 2.83 -11.84
CA ASP A 22 0.62 1.87 -12.90
C ASP A 22 0.45 0.42 -12.43
N CYS A 23 0.70 0.12 -11.15
CA CYS A 23 0.45 -1.20 -10.59
C CYS A 23 -1.05 -1.55 -10.64
N PHE A 24 -1.93 -0.61 -10.26
CA PHE A 24 -3.38 -0.80 -10.36
C PHE A 24 -3.83 -0.95 -11.81
N ASP A 25 -3.29 -0.13 -12.73
CA ASP A 25 -3.58 -0.20 -14.17
C ASP A 25 -3.17 -1.56 -14.77
N LYS A 26 -2.14 -2.22 -14.21
CA LYS A 26 -1.69 -3.57 -14.59
C LYS A 26 -2.45 -4.71 -13.88
N GLY A 27 -3.44 -4.40 -13.05
CA GLY A 27 -4.27 -5.38 -12.36
C GLY A 27 -3.72 -5.89 -11.02
N ILE A 28 -2.72 -5.22 -10.42
CA ILE A 28 -2.31 -5.51 -9.04
C ILE A 28 -3.45 -5.09 -8.10
N ALA A 29 -4.06 -6.06 -7.43
CA ALA A 29 -5.27 -5.81 -6.64
C ALA A 29 -5.03 -5.06 -5.33
N GLY A 30 -3.82 -5.12 -4.76
CA GLY A 30 -3.46 -4.45 -3.53
C GLY A 30 -1.95 -4.36 -3.34
N ILE A 31 -1.50 -3.32 -2.62
CA ILE A 31 -0.11 -2.98 -2.38
C ILE A 31 0.08 -2.75 -0.88
N ILE A 32 1.10 -3.41 -0.32
CA ILE A 32 1.52 -3.19 1.07
C ILE A 32 2.93 -2.64 1.05
N ILE A 33 3.12 -1.45 1.61
CA ILE A 33 4.42 -0.83 1.80
C ILE A 33 4.84 -1.10 3.24
N MET A 34 5.88 -1.89 3.39
CA MET A 34 6.41 -2.28 4.69
C MET A 34 7.71 -1.52 4.92
N SER A 35 7.69 -0.60 5.87
CA SER A 35 8.86 0.22 6.24
C SER A 35 9.13 0.11 7.73
N CYS A 36 10.38 0.31 8.16
CA CYS A 36 10.73 0.39 9.58
C CYS A 36 10.25 1.69 10.27
N GLY A 37 9.35 2.46 9.65
CA GLY A 37 8.94 3.77 10.16
C GLY A 37 10.12 4.75 10.25
N VAL A 38 10.16 5.51 11.36
CA VAL A 38 11.23 6.47 11.69
C VAL A 38 12.57 5.80 12.01
N GLU A 39 12.58 4.50 12.30
CA GLU A 39 13.79 3.69 12.52
C GLU A 39 14.51 3.32 11.20
N THR A 40 14.15 3.99 10.10
CA THR A 40 14.81 3.80 8.82
C THR A 40 16.25 4.33 8.87
N PRO A 41 17.25 3.58 8.36
CA PRO A 41 18.64 4.04 8.35
C PRO A 41 18.87 5.19 7.36
N TYR A 42 17.88 5.50 6.51
CA TYR A 42 17.95 6.57 5.52
C TYR A 42 17.22 7.80 6.02
N HIS A 43 17.98 8.79 6.47
CA HIS A 43 17.44 10.05 7.02
C HIS A 43 16.45 10.72 6.05
N GLY A 44 15.26 11.09 6.54
CA GLY A 44 14.22 11.76 5.76
C GLY A 44 13.42 10.86 4.82
N ALA A 45 13.79 9.58 4.69
CA ALA A 45 13.15 8.68 3.72
C ALA A 45 11.71 8.31 4.12
N TYR A 46 11.43 8.16 5.42
CA TYR A 46 10.08 7.82 5.86
C TYR A 46 9.12 9.01 5.68
N GLU A 47 9.57 10.23 5.99
CA GLU A 47 8.80 11.46 5.82
C GLU A 47 8.53 11.74 4.33
N ALA A 48 9.53 11.51 3.47
CA ALA A 48 9.36 11.62 2.03
C ALA A 48 8.37 10.57 1.50
N LEU A 49 8.45 9.33 1.99
CA LEU A 49 7.51 8.27 1.65
C LEU A 49 6.09 8.61 2.10
N ALA A 50 5.88 9.01 3.36
CA ALA A 50 4.57 9.35 3.90
C ALA A 50 3.89 10.45 3.07
N LYS A 51 4.60 11.56 2.81
CA LYS A 51 4.10 12.65 1.95
C LYS A 51 3.75 12.17 0.54
N ARG A 52 4.49 11.22 0.00
CA ARG A 52 4.21 10.63 -1.32
C ARG A 52 2.96 9.76 -1.28
N ILE A 53 2.79 8.95 -0.24
CA ILE A 53 1.61 8.10 -0.08
C ILE A 53 0.34 8.94 0.12
N ASP A 54 0.42 10.05 0.85
CA ASP A 54 -0.70 11.00 0.98
C ASP A 54 -1.18 11.51 -0.39
N ARG A 55 -0.23 11.86 -1.27
CA ARG A 55 -0.54 12.27 -2.65
C ARG A 55 -1.14 11.13 -3.47
N VAL A 56 -0.62 9.91 -3.32
CA VAL A 56 -1.17 8.73 -4.01
C VAL A 56 -2.61 8.47 -3.56
N TYR A 57 -2.95 8.61 -2.28
CA TYR A 57 -4.33 8.50 -1.84
C TYR A 57 -5.24 9.55 -2.49
N GLY A 58 -4.76 10.78 -2.67
CA GLY A 58 -5.49 11.81 -3.43
C GLY A 58 -5.76 11.37 -4.88
N LEU A 59 -4.72 10.93 -5.58
CA LEU A 59 -4.80 10.45 -6.96
C LEU A 59 -5.67 9.19 -7.10
N MET A 60 -5.66 8.31 -6.10
CA MET A 60 -6.54 7.13 -6.08
C MET A 60 -8.01 7.54 -5.99
N LYS A 61 -8.36 8.47 -5.10
CA LYS A 61 -9.73 9.00 -4.97
C LYS A 61 -10.20 9.66 -6.26
N GLU A 62 -9.36 10.46 -6.91
CA GLU A 62 -9.66 11.09 -8.20
C GLU A 62 -9.97 10.06 -9.30
N ARG A 63 -9.33 8.90 -9.26
CA ARG A 63 -9.55 7.79 -10.20
C ARG A 63 -10.68 6.84 -9.79
N GLY A 64 -11.37 7.11 -8.68
CA GLY A 64 -12.41 6.23 -8.15
C GLY A 64 -11.89 4.91 -7.59
N LEU A 65 -10.60 4.85 -7.23
CA LEU A 65 -9.98 3.66 -6.63
C LEU A 65 -10.22 3.64 -5.11
N ASP A 66 -10.46 2.45 -4.56
CA ASP A 66 -10.54 2.27 -3.11
C ASP A 66 -9.13 2.41 -2.48
N ILE A 67 -8.99 3.42 -1.62
CA ILE A 67 -7.74 3.71 -0.91
C ILE A 67 -7.24 2.55 -0.06
N ARG A 68 -8.14 1.65 0.41
CA ARG A 68 -7.78 0.49 1.24
C ARG A 68 -6.89 -0.51 0.51
N ARG A 69 -6.82 -0.45 -0.83
CA ARG A 69 -5.90 -1.25 -1.64
C ARG A 69 -4.44 -0.90 -1.42
N LEU A 70 -4.12 0.29 -0.91
CA LEU A 70 -2.77 0.71 -0.58
C LEU A 70 -2.65 0.82 0.94
N ARG A 71 -1.67 0.13 1.52
CA ARG A 71 -1.38 0.21 2.96
C ARG A 71 0.07 0.54 3.20
N LEU A 72 0.33 1.55 4.02
CA LEU A 72 1.66 1.81 4.60
C LEU A 72 1.66 1.27 6.02
N THR A 73 2.56 0.35 6.32
CA THR A 73 2.62 -0.34 7.62
C THR A 73 4.06 -0.38 8.15
N SER A 74 4.17 -0.24 9.46
CA SER A 74 5.44 -0.27 10.17
C SER A 74 5.84 -1.71 10.47
N ILE A 75 6.60 -2.33 9.56
CA ILE A 75 7.12 -3.70 9.70
C ILE A 75 8.63 -3.68 9.65
N CYS A 76 9.20 -4.28 10.68
CA CYS A 76 10.62 -4.43 10.91
C CYS A 76 11.09 -5.86 10.60
N THR A 77 12.39 -6.12 10.70
CA THR A 77 12.99 -7.44 10.46
C THR A 77 12.52 -8.53 11.44
N VAL A 78 12.09 -8.16 12.64
CA VAL A 78 11.58 -9.10 13.66
C VAL A 78 10.05 -9.25 13.64
N CYS A 79 9.37 -8.49 12.79
CA CYS A 79 7.92 -8.33 12.79
C CYS A 79 7.17 -9.44 12.01
N THR A 80 7.62 -10.71 12.09
CA THR A 80 7.11 -11.83 11.27
C THR A 80 5.62 -12.09 11.40
N ARG A 81 5.07 -12.03 12.63
CA ARG A 81 3.62 -12.26 12.85
C ARG A 81 2.78 -11.14 12.23
N ALA A 82 3.22 -9.89 12.40
CA ALA A 82 2.57 -8.72 11.79
C ALA A 82 2.60 -8.81 10.26
N PHE A 83 3.75 -9.19 9.69
CA PHE A 83 3.88 -9.45 8.25
C PHE A 83 2.84 -10.45 7.73
N ILE A 84 2.73 -11.61 8.38
CA ILE A 84 1.76 -12.64 7.96
C ILE A 84 0.32 -12.11 8.05
N ASN A 85 0.00 -11.34 9.10
CA ASN A 85 -1.32 -10.78 9.29
C ASN A 85 -1.68 -9.74 8.23
N GLU A 86 -0.77 -8.82 7.89
CA GLU A 86 -1.00 -7.82 6.84
C GLU A 86 -1.26 -8.48 5.48
N VAL A 87 -0.49 -9.52 5.14
CA VAL A 87 -0.69 -10.27 3.89
C VAL A 87 -2.05 -10.97 3.86
N LYS A 88 -2.49 -11.55 4.99
CA LYS A 88 -3.82 -12.19 5.09
C LYS A 88 -4.95 -11.17 4.96
N GLN A 89 -4.88 -10.08 5.71
CA GLN A 89 -5.90 -9.03 5.68
C GLN A 89 -6.01 -8.38 4.30
N MET A 90 -4.89 -8.12 3.64
CA MET A 90 -4.90 -7.60 2.27
C MET A 90 -5.51 -8.62 1.31
N HIS A 91 -5.19 -9.91 1.44
CA HIS A 91 -5.80 -10.96 0.62
C HIS A 91 -7.32 -11.04 0.79
N GLU A 92 -7.81 -10.99 2.02
CA GLU A 92 -9.24 -10.98 2.32
C GLU A 92 -9.93 -9.75 1.71
N LEU A 93 -9.32 -8.57 1.89
CA LEU A 93 -9.82 -7.32 1.33
C LEU A 93 -9.92 -7.36 -0.20
N VAL A 94 -8.84 -7.74 -0.90
CA VAL A 94 -8.83 -7.74 -2.36
C VAL A 94 -9.72 -8.84 -2.95
N SER A 95 -9.96 -9.92 -2.21
CA SER A 95 -10.91 -10.97 -2.60
C SER A 95 -12.36 -10.46 -2.57
N GLN A 96 -12.67 -9.53 -1.65
CA GLN A 96 -13.98 -8.89 -1.56
C GLN A 96 -14.14 -7.75 -2.58
N LEU A 97 -13.08 -6.96 -2.82
CA LEU A 97 -13.10 -5.83 -3.74
C LEU A 97 -12.98 -6.23 -5.22
N GLY A 98 -12.35 -7.36 -5.53
CA GLY A 98 -12.06 -7.78 -6.89
C GLY A 98 -10.95 -6.93 -7.56
N LEU A 99 -10.95 -6.91 -8.90
CA LEU A 99 -9.96 -6.18 -9.68
C LEU A 99 -10.07 -4.65 -9.50
N PRO A 100 -8.95 -3.91 -9.54
CA PRO A 100 -8.98 -2.45 -9.52
C PRO A 100 -9.83 -1.90 -10.66
N GLY A 101 -10.59 -0.83 -10.42
CA GLY A 101 -11.47 -0.19 -11.42
C GLY A 101 -12.85 -0.83 -11.60
N ASN A 102 -13.08 -2.06 -11.08
CA ASN A 102 -14.41 -2.68 -11.03
C ASN A 102 -15.15 -2.38 -9.72
N GLU A 103 -14.75 -1.32 -9.04
CA GLU A 103 -15.20 -1.02 -7.70
C GLU A 103 -16.59 -0.40 -7.77
N ARG A 104 -17.55 -1.07 -7.12
CA ARG A 104 -18.85 -0.44 -6.87
C ARG A 104 -18.59 0.69 -5.88
N PRO A 105 -19.07 1.92 -6.11
CA PRO A 105 -18.81 3.03 -5.19
C PRO A 105 -19.45 2.71 -3.83
N ALA A 106 -18.64 2.22 -2.91
CA ALA A 106 -19.06 1.85 -1.57
C ALA A 106 -18.24 2.68 -0.58
N ALA A 107 -18.95 3.63 0.03
CA ALA A 107 -18.65 4.43 1.22
C ALA A 107 -17.16 4.65 1.55
N ALA A 108 -16.71 5.88 1.32
CA ALA A 108 -15.45 6.42 1.81
C ALA A 108 -15.15 5.97 3.25
N GLY A 109 -14.25 4.99 3.39
CA GLY A 109 -13.73 4.54 4.67
C GLY A 109 -12.83 5.62 5.25
N GLU A 110 -13.16 6.05 6.46
CA GLU A 110 -12.50 7.06 7.27
C GLU A 110 -10.98 6.82 7.35
N GLY A 111 -10.22 7.88 7.12
CA GLY A 111 -8.77 7.89 7.22
C GLY A 111 -8.33 7.57 8.64
N GLN A 112 -7.44 6.58 8.76
CA GLN A 112 -6.84 6.21 10.03
C GLN A 112 -5.64 7.12 10.30
N ALA A 113 -5.76 7.88 11.39
CA ALA A 113 -4.77 8.77 11.99
C ALA A 113 -3.54 8.02 12.54
#